data_AF-A0A0N0H0V1-F1
#
_entry.id   AF-A0A0N0H0V1-F1
#
_cell.length_a   1.000
_cell.length_b   1.000
_cell.length_c   1.000
_cell.angle_alpha   90.00
_cell.angle_beta   90.00
_cell.angle_gamma   90.00
#
_symmetry.space_group_name_H-M   'P 1'
#
loop_
_entity.id
_entity.type
_entity.pdbx_description
1 polymer ?
#
loop_
_entity_poly.entity_id
_entity_poly.type
_entity_poly.pdbx_seq_one_letter_code
_entity_poly.pdbx_strand_id
1 'polypeptide(L)'
;MAAAHAADAVDWQRVGEGITSGISGIVVDGRGGSALDTLAVRDNKNPGESRLVAVRYRPGAAPRVRPVRWSGELPVDLEALDAVPGRSHEYVALASRGTAYRIHVDKGTARIVSTFPLPGISPDANYEGFALSATEDGIIAVWADRGQDDRPARLTTAKWDPASNAFGERDSAEFSAPYPHKDVRHISDVKISASGELTVSSASDPGDDGPYDSALYGIGRVSVGDGRDAEVSVSDAPHRLATFSGHKVEALACLPGSREGILGTDDENDGGSIAAAGFCSP
;
A
#
# COMPACT_ATOMS: atom_id res chain seq x y z
N MET A 1 -5.71 -3.00 -30.04
CA MET A 1 -4.93 -1.82 -29.62
C MET A 1 -5.85 -0.90 -28.82
N ALA A 2 -5.91 -1.10 -27.50
CA ALA A 2 -6.61 -0.18 -26.60
C ALA A 2 -5.67 0.99 -26.30
N ALA A 3 -6.16 2.21 -26.47
CA ALA A 3 -5.42 3.42 -26.19
C ALA A 3 -5.03 3.46 -24.70
N ALA A 4 -3.72 3.54 -24.42
CA ALA A 4 -3.24 3.92 -23.10
C ALA A 4 -3.85 5.28 -22.75
N HIS A 5 -4.63 5.34 -21.67
CA HIS A 5 -4.93 6.63 -21.05
C HIS A 5 -3.61 7.11 -20.44
N ALA A 6 -3.05 8.19 -21.00
CA ALA A 6 -1.87 8.84 -20.44
C ALA A 6 -2.21 9.31 -19.03
N ALA A 7 -1.54 8.77 -18.02
CA ALA A 7 -1.56 9.31 -16.66
C ALA A 7 -0.43 10.35 -16.46
N ASP A 8 -0.04 11.05 -17.53
CA ASP A 8 1.11 11.96 -17.59
C ASP A 8 0.87 13.35 -16.96
N ALA A 9 -0.19 13.54 -16.16
CA ALA A 9 -0.41 14.82 -15.51
C ALA A 9 -1.15 14.69 -14.17
N VAL A 10 -0.65 13.83 -13.28
CA VAL A 10 -0.98 14.01 -11.85
C VAL A 10 -0.11 15.12 -11.27
N ASP A 11 -0.70 15.96 -10.42
CA ASP A 11 0.02 17.05 -9.73
C ASP A 11 0.77 16.46 -8.53
N TRP A 12 2.00 15.99 -8.77
CA TRP A 12 2.88 15.49 -7.72
C TRP A 12 3.30 16.63 -6.79
N GLN A 13 3.03 16.42 -5.50
CA GLN A 13 3.37 17.36 -4.45
C GLN A 13 4.41 16.73 -3.52
N ARG A 14 5.57 17.36 -3.40
CA ARG A 14 6.66 16.85 -2.58
C ARG A 14 6.30 16.84 -1.09
N VAL A 15 6.51 15.72 -0.43
CA VAL A 15 6.31 15.53 1.02
C VAL A 15 7.61 15.54 1.83
N GLY A 16 8.76 15.46 1.16
CA GLY A 16 10.07 15.64 1.78
C GLY A 16 11.21 15.38 0.79
N GLU A 17 12.44 15.57 1.27
CA GLU A 17 13.66 15.38 0.50
C GLU A 17 14.49 14.25 1.09
N GLY A 18 15.27 13.55 0.26
CA GLY A 18 16.20 12.51 0.68
C GLY A 18 15.54 11.19 1.04
N ILE A 19 16.36 10.14 1.08
CA ILE A 19 15.98 8.74 1.29
C ILE A 19 15.07 8.47 2.49
N THR A 20 15.08 9.35 3.50
CA THR A 20 14.26 9.16 4.70
C THR A 20 12.85 9.76 4.60
N SER A 21 12.48 10.28 3.43
CA SER A 21 11.27 11.07 3.20
C SER A 21 10.21 10.41 2.32
N GLY A 22 10.48 9.21 1.79
CA GLY A 22 9.55 8.41 1.00
C GLY A 22 8.22 8.10 1.69
N ILE A 23 7.25 7.65 0.88
CA ILE A 23 5.98 7.09 1.31
C ILE A 23 5.89 5.67 0.77
N SER A 24 6.14 4.70 1.65
CA SER A 24 6.14 3.28 1.31
C SER A 24 4.76 2.65 1.55
N GLY A 25 3.85 3.30 2.30
CA GLY A 25 2.45 2.86 2.43
C GLY A 25 1.57 3.98 2.97
N ILE A 26 0.28 4.03 2.58
CA ILE A 26 -0.60 5.17 2.88
C ILE A 26 -2.06 4.76 3.06
N VAL A 27 -2.79 5.54 3.88
CA VAL A 27 -4.24 5.43 4.06
C VAL A 27 -4.87 6.82 4.14
N VAL A 28 -6.11 6.97 3.67
CA VAL A 28 -6.91 8.18 3.88
C VAL A 28 -7.60 8.10 5.25
N ASP A 29 -7.28 9.03 6.14
CA ASP A 29 -7.82 9.11 7.50
C ASP A 29 -9.00 10.08 7.61
N GLY A 30 -9.09 11.05 6.70
CA GLY A 30 -10.19 12.00 6.71
C GLY A 30 -10.27 12.88 5.47
N ARG A 31 -11.43 13.52 5.31
CA ARG A 31 -11.68 14.51 4.26
C ARG A 31 -12.32 15.77 4.85
N GLY A 32 -11.77 16.93 4.48
CA GLY A 32 -12.31 18.23 4.83
C GLY A 32 -12.36 19.14 3.61
N GLY A 33 -13.52 19.22 2.95
CA GLY A 33 -13.67 19.88 1.66
C GLY A 33 -12.85 19.17 0.57
N SER A 34 -11.95 19.91 -0.08
CA SER A 34 -10.98 19.36 -1.05
C SER A 34 -9.70 18.83 -0.40
N ALA A 35 -9.53 19.01 0.91
CA ALA A 35 -8.35 18.51 1.61
C ALA A 35 -8.55 17.06 2.05
N LEU A 36 -7.49 16.27 1.95
CA LEU A 36 -7.42 14.91 2.47
C LEU A 36 -6.38 14.87 3.58
N ASP A 37 -6.75 14.27 4.69
CA ASP A 37 -5.85 13.93 5.78
C ASP A 37 -5.48 12.45 5.59
N THR A 38 -4.19 12.16 5.49
CA THR A 38 -3.66 10.81 5.31
C THR A 38 -2.66 10.47 6.42
N LEU A 39 -2.49 9.17 6.61
CA LEU A 39 -1.42 8.60 7.43
C LEU A 39 -0.55 7.74 6.51
N ALA A 40 0.76 7.87 6.62
CA ALA A 40 1.71 7.16 5.79
C ALA A 40 2.82 6.54 6.64
N VAL A 41 3.31 5.38 6.22
CA VAL A 41 4.53 4.74 6.73
C VAL A 41 5.73 5.11 5.87
N ARG A 42 6.91 4.97 6.45
CA ARG A 42 8.21 5.09 5.79
C ARG A 42 9.03 3.84 6.08
N ASP A 43 9.75 3.35 5.09
CA ASP A 43 10.67 2.21 5.15
C ASP A 43 11.93 2.46 6.02
N ASN A 44 12.04 3.64 6.64
CA ASN A 44 13.14 4.07 7.50
C ASN A 44 13.60 3.00 8.50
N LYS A 45 14.92 2.96 8.76
CA LYS A 45 15.58 1.83 9.44
C LYS A 45 16.32 2.22 10.71
N ASN A 46 16.75 3.48 10.82
CA ASN A 46 17.61 3.93 11.92
C ASN A 46 16.84 4.62 13.05
N PRO A 47 17.40 4.65 14.28
CA PRO A 47 16.86 5.46 15.37
C PRO A 47 16.82 6.95 15.02
N GLY A 48 15.73 7.63 15.39
CA GLY A 48 15.53 9.06 15.15
C GLY A 48 14.86 9.42 13.83
N GLU A 49 14.78 8.47 12.89
CA GLU A 49 14.00 8.62 11.65
C GLU A 49 12.51 8.35 11.89
N SER A 50 11.64 9.06 11.17
CA SER A 50 10.19 8.93 11.34
C SER A 50 9.69 7.63 10.71
N ARG A 51 8.93 6.81 11.44
CA ARG A 51 8.26 5.63 10.87
C ARG A 51 6.90 5.96 10.28
N LEU A 52 6.18 6.90 10.89
CA LEU A 52 4.88 7.36 10.41
C LEU A 52 4.86 8.88 10.25
N VAL A 53 4.12 9.34 9.26
CA VAL A 53 3.82 10.77 9.05
C VAL A 53 2.34 10.96 8.76
N ALA A 54 1.77 12.03 9.31
CA ALA A 54 0.47 12.53 8.88
C ALA A 54 0.70 13.54 7.76
N VAL A 55 0.05 13.35 6.62
CA VAL A 55 0.14 14.25 5.46
C VAL A 55 -1.22 14.84 5.19
N ARG A 56 -1.31 16.16 5.18
CA ARG A 56 -2.50 16.85 4.69
C ARG A 56 -2.28 17.28 3.25
N TYR A 57 -2.95 16.60 2.33
CA TYR A 57 -2.97 16.90 0.91
C TYR A 57 -4.05 17.94 0.58
N ARG A 58 -3.72 18.87 -0.32
CA ARG A 58 -4.67 19.82 -0.93
C ARG A 58 -4.26 20.06 -2.38
N PRO A 59 -5.18 19.94 -3.36
CA PRO A 59 -4.86 20.28 -4.75
C PRO A 59 -4.32 21.70 -4.88
N GLY A 60 -3.21 21.87 -5.62
CA GLY A 60 -2.59 23.16 -5.88
C GLY A 60 -1.93 23.86 -4.68
N ALA A 61 -1.71 23.17 -3.56
CA ALA A 61 -1.02 23.73 -2.40
C ALA A 61 -0.04 22.73 -1.79
N ALA A 62 1.12 23.19 -1.34
CA ALA A 62 2.12 22.33 -0.71
C ALA A 62 1.52 21.53 0.47
N PRO A 63 1.82 20.23 0.58
CA PRO A 63 1.25 19.35 1.58
C PRO A 63 1.83 19.69 2.95
N ARG A 64 1.02 19.49 4.01
CA ARG A 64 1.51 19.65 5.38
C ARG A 64 1.89 18.29 5.95
N VAL A 65 3.17 18.10 6.18
CA VAL A 65 3.73 16.84 6.70
C VAL A 65 4.07 17.00 8.17
N ARG A 66 3.65 16.06 9.00
CA ARG A 66 3.91 16.05 10.45
C ARG A 66 4.34 14.66 10.89
N PRO A 67 5.51 14.51 11.54
CA PRO A 67 5.89 13.25 12.14
C PRO A 67 4.86 12.76 13.16
N VAL A 68 4.55 11.46 13.11
CA VAL A 68 3.76 10.77 14.13
C VAL A 68 4.73 9.97 14.99
N ARG A 69 4.70 10.23 16.30
CA ARG A 69 5.61 9.56 17.24
C ARG A 69 5.23 8.09 17.36
N TRP A 70 6.21 7.21 17.20
CA TRP A 70 6.03 5.79 17.49
C TRP A 70 6.32 5.50 18.96
N SER A 71 5.36 4.91 19.66
CA SER A 71 5.46 4.56 21.08
C SER A 71 5.67 3.06 21.23
N GLY A 72 6.92 2.65 21.43
CA GLY A 72 7.32 1.26 21.60
C GLY A 72 8.63 0.96 20.89
N GLU A 73 8.93 -0.32 20.71
CA GLU A 73 10.02 -0.76 19.84
C GLU A 73 9.78 -0.27 18.41
N LEU A 74 10.82 0.32 17.81
CA LEU A 74 10.72 0.86 16.46
C LEU A 74 10.70 -0.29 15.45
N PRO A 75 9.70 -0.35 14.56
CA PRO A 75 9.77 -1.23 13.41
C PRO A 75 10.91 -0.77 12.51
N VAL A 76 11.35 -1.67 11.65
CA VAL A 76 12.33 -1.42 10.61
C VAL A 76 11.65 -1.81 9.31
N ASP A 77 11.81 -1.00 8.26
CA ASP A 77 11.38 -1.37 6.91
C ASP A 77 9.86 -1.53 6.81
N LEU A 78 9.10 -0.50 7.20
CA LEU A 78 7.65 -0.51 7.02
C LEU A 78 7.27 -0.21 5.57
N GLU A 79 6.57 -1.14 4.94
CA GLU A 79 6.27 -1.13 3.51
C GLU A 79 4.78 -1.02 3.19
N ALA A 80 3.88 -1.19 4.17
CA ALA A 80 2.46 -1.04 3.88
C ALA A 80 1.68 -0.55 5.09
N LEU A 81 0.53 0.05 4.81
CA LEU A 81 -0.41 0.55 5.82
C LEU A 81 -1.84 0.41 5.31
N ASP A 82 -2.74 -0.08 6.17
CA ASP A 82 -4.17 0.04 5.93
C ASP A 82 -4.97 0.25 7.23
N ALA A 83 -6.13 0.88 7.12
CA ALA A 83 -7.05 1.08 8.24
C ALA A 83 -7.77 -0.22 8.59
N VAL A 84 -8.00 -0.46 9.89
CA VAL A 84 -8.79 -1.60 10.34
C VAL A 84 -10.27 -1.28 10.19
N PRO A 85 -11.03 -2.00 9.34
CA PRO A 85 -12.44 -1.71 9.15
C PRO A 85 -13.24 -1.75 10.46
N GLY A 86 -14.09 -0.75 10.65
CA GLY A 86 -14.93 -0.60 11.85
C GLY A 86 -14.19 -0.16 13.13
N ARG A 87 -12.88 0.11 13.07
CA ARG A 87 -12.08 0.55 14.22
C ARG A 87 -11.40 1.89 13.94
N SER A 88 -12.02 2.95 14.42
CA SER A 88 -11.52 4.32 14.21
C SER A 88 -10.11 4.49 14.78
N HIS A 89 -9.23 5.06 13.96
CA HIS A 89 -7.82 5.30 14.27
C HIS A 89 -7.01 4.05 14.63
N GLU A 90 -7.48 2.86 14.27
CA GLU A 90 -6.68 1.64 14.28
C GLU A 90 -6.23 1.30 12.86
N TYR A 91 -4.96 0.93 12.72
CA TYR A 91 -4.33 0.59 11.45
C TYR A 91 -3.46 -0.64 11.63
N VAL A 92 -3.13 -1.30 10.52
CA VAL A 92 -2.08 -2.32 10.47
C VAL A 92 -0.98 -1.80 9.57
N ALA A 93 0.22 -1.62 10.14
CA ALA A 93 1.44 -1.36 9.39
C ALA A 93 2.20 -2.67 9.19
N LEU A 94 2.74 -2.91 8.00
CA LEU A 94 3.48 -4.12 7.67
C LEU A 94 4.95 -3.80 7.43
N ALA A 95 5.84 -4.58 8.04
CA ALA A 95 7.25 -4.56 7.70
C ALA A 95 7.60 -5.59 6.62
N SER A 96 8.63 -5.32 5.82
CA SER A 96 9.13 -6.12 4.69
C SER A 96 9.35 -7.60 4.99
N ARG A 97 9.66 -7.94 6.26
CA ARG A 97 9.85 -9.33 6.72
C ARG A 97 8.57 -10.05 7.15
N GLY A 98 7.40 -9.46 6.88
CA GLY A 98 6.10 -10.04 7.19
C GLY A 98 5.67 -9.86 8.65
N THR A 99 6.27 -8.92 9.38
CA THR A 99 5.83 -8.57 10.73
C THR A 99 4.83 -7.42 10.66
N ALA A 100 3.61 -7.67 11.11
CA ALA A 100 2.54 -6.69 11.16
C ALA A 100 2.40 -6.07 12.56
N TYR A 101 2.16 -4.77 12.57
CA TYR A 101 1.94 -3.95 13.76
C TYR A 101 0.55 -3.37 13.69
N ARG A 102 -0.37 -3.88 14.51
CA ARG A 102 -1.63 -3.18 14.73
C ARG A 102 -1.38 -2.03 15.69
N ILE A 103 -1.70 -0.83 15.25
CA ILE A 103 -1.45 0.41 15.97
C ILE A 103 -2.73 1.19 16.17
N HIS A 104 -2.79 1.95 17.26
CA HIS A 104 -3.79 2.98 17.47
C HIS A 104 -3.11 4.35 17.45
N VAL A 105 -3.62 5.28 16.64
CA VAL A 105 -3.05 6.63 16.51
C VAL A 105 -3.94 7.64 17.21
N ASP A 106 -3.40 8.31 18.22
CA ASP A 106 -4.09 9.40 18.91
C ASP A 106 -3.13 10.57 19.11
N LYS A 107 -3.60 11.78 18.84
CA LYS A 107 -2.86 13.05 19.05
C LYS A 107 -1.40 13.02 18.53
N GLY A 108 -1.20 12.44 17.34
CA GLY A 108 0.12 12.35 16.70
C GLY A 108 1.07 11.34 17.35
N THR A 109 0.54 10.35 18.08
CA THR A 109 1.29 9.23 18.64
C THR A 109 0.65 7.91 18.21
N ALA A 110 1.41 7.05 17.55
CA ALA A 110 1.07 5.67 17.27
C ALA A 110 1.48 4.79 18.46
N ARG A 111 0.54 4.04 19.03
CA ARG A 111 0.80 3.03 20.08
C ARG A 111 0.57 1.65 19.51
N ILE A 112 1.50 0.73 19.75
CA ILE A 112 1.32 -0.67 19.36
C ILE A 112 0.21 -1.29 20.22
N VAL A 113 -0.84 -1.76 19.56
CA VAL A 113 -1.89 -2.59 20.16
C VAL A 113 -1.44 -4.04 20.19
N SER A 114 -0.83 -4.52 19.10
CA SER A 114 -0.30 -5.88 19.00
C SER A 114 0.68 -6.01 17.84
N THR A 115 1.65 -6.90 17.98
CA THR A 115 2.56 -7.33 16.91
C THR A 115 2.31 -8.79 16.58
N PHE A 116 2.26 -9.14 15.30
CA PHE A 116 2.02 -10.52 14.85
C PHE A 116 2.69 -10.78 13.49
N PRO A 117 3.13 -12.01 13.22
CA PRO A 117 3.60 -12.38 11.89
C PRO A 117 2.41 -12.61 10.96
N LEU A 118 2.57 -12.30 9.66
CA LEU A 118 1.68 -12.81 8.63
C LEU A 118 1.81 -14.34 8.56
N PRO A 119 0.72 -15.06 8.25
CA PRO A 119 0.79 -16.51 8.12
C PRO A 119 1.48 -16.91 6.81
N GLY A 120 2.35 -17.93 6.86
CA GLY A 120 3.07 -18.43 5.69
C GLY A 120 4.21 -17.53 5.21
N ILE A 121 4.81 -16.74 6.12
CA ILE A 121 5.99 -15.94 5.83
C ILE A 121 7.18 -16.79 5.36
N SER A 122 7.89 -16.29 4.36
CA SER A 122 9.14 -16.85 3.87
C SER A 122 10.31 -15.94 4.26
N PRO A 123 11.46 -16.48 4.69
CA PRO A 123 12.65 -15.66 4.98
C PRO A 123 13.22 -14.96 3.74
N ASP A 124 12.92 -15.47 2.54
CA ASP A 124 13.39 -14.92 1.26
C ASP A 124 12.36 -13.99 0.59
N ALA A 125 11.19 -13.81 1.22
CA ALA A 125 10.15 -12.90 0.72
C ALA A 125 10.40 -11.46 1.18
N ASN A 126 9.92 -10.52 0.38
CA ASN A 126 9.94 -9.10 0.72
C ASN A 126 8.53 -8.54 0.55
N TYR A 127 7.86 -8.25 1.65
CA TYR A 127 6.45 -7.92 1.68
C TYR A 127 6.21 -6.42 1.55
N GLU A 128 5.67 -5.99 0.41
CA GLU A 128 5.37 -4.57 0.15
C GLU A 128 3.86 -4.30 0.05
N GLY A 129 3.03 -5.31 -0.21
CA GLY A 129 1.58 -5.14 -0.29
C GLY A 129 0.85 -5.55 0.98
N PHE A 130 -0.05 -4.68 1.48
CA PHE A 130 -1.06 -5.06 2.48
C PHE A 130 -2.37 -4.27 2.30
N ALA A 131 -3.50 -4.98 2.40
CA ALA A 131 -4.82 -4.37 2.36
C ALA A 131 -5.85 -5.11 3.23
N LEU A 132 -6.83 -4.37 3.72
CA LEU A 132 -7.97 -4.85 4.49
C LEU A 132 -9.27 -4.40 3.83
N SER A 133 -10.26 -5.29 3.77
CA SER A 133 -11.63 -4.92 3.36
C SER A 133 -12.67 -5.62 4.22
N ALA A 134 -13.70 -4.87 4.61
CA ALA A 134 -14.85 -5.43 5.31
C ALA A 134 -15.81 -6.08 4.31
N THR A 135 -16.32 -7.24 4.70
CA THR A 135 -17.41 -7.94 4.03
C THR A 135 -18.53 -8.22 5.04
N GLU A 136 -19.65 -8.76 4.58
CA GLU A 136 -20.74 -9.19 5.47
C GLU A 136 -20.28 -10.28 6.46
N ASP A 137 -19.28 -11.10 6.06
CA ASP A 137 -18.79 -12.25 6.83
C ASP A 137 -17.50 -11.97 7.63
N GLY A 138 -17.06 -10.72 7.71
CA GLY A 138 -15.88 -10.33 8.50
C GLY A 138 -14.90 -9.44 7.73
N ILE A 139 -13.61 -9.53 8.05
CA ILE A 139 -12.56 -8.76 7.39
C ILE A 139 -11.70 -9.70 6.58
N ILE A 140 -11.43 -9.33 5.34
CA ILE A 140 -10.47 -9.98 4.46
C ILE A 140 -9.16 -9.21 4.56
N ALA A 141 -8.06 -9.94 4.70
CA ALA A 141 -6.72 -9.41 4.57
C ALA A 141 -6.07 -9.95 3.30
N VAL A 142 -5.38 -9.07 2.58
CA VAL A 142 -4.54 -9.40 1.43
C VAL A 142 -3.13 -8.91 1.71
N TRP A 143 -2.13 -9.73 1.40
CA TRP A 143 -0.72 -9.34 1.48
C TRP A 143 0.08 -9.91 0.32
N ALA A 144 1.16 -9.23 -0.05
CA ALA A 144 1.98 -9.61 -1.19
C ALA A 144 3.46 -9.63 -0.84
N ASP A 145 4.13 -10.74 -1.17
CA ASP A 145 5.57 -10.69 -1.49
C ASP A 145 5.71 -10.01 -2.87
N ARG A 146 6.56 -8.99 -2.95
CA ARG A 146 6.65 -8.06 -4.08
C ARG A 146 7.01 -8.71 -5.41
N GLY A 147 7.72 -9.83 -5.37
CA GLY A 147 8.37 -10.41 -6.55
C GLY A 147 9.45 -9.48 -7.12
N GLN A 148 10.33 -10.03 -7.94
CA GLN A 148 11.35 -9.21 -8.58
C GLN A 148 11.81 -9.82 -9.89
N ASP A 149 11.88 -8.98 -10.93
CA ASP A 149 12.38 -9.34 -12.25
C ASP A 149 11.69 -10.58 -12.85
N ASP A 150 12.36 -11.73 -12.84
CA ASP A 150 11.84 -13.00 -13.36
C ASP A 150 11.02 -13.79 -12.33
N ARG A 151 11.08 -13.40 -11.06
CA ARG A 151 10.34 -14.01 -9.94
C ARG A 151 9.01 -13.30 -9.74
N PRO A 152 7.86 -13.95 -10.04
CA PRO A 152 6.54 -13.36 -9.81
C PRO A 152 6.32 -12.91 -8.37
N ALA A 153 5.47 -11.91 -8.19
CA ALA A 153 4.90 -11.60 -6.89
C ALA A 153 4.00 -12.74 -6.44
N ARG A 154 3.86 -12.91 -5.12
CA ARG A 154 2.89 -13.85 -4.54
C ARG A 154 1.89 -13.11 -3.68
N LEU A 155 0.67 -13.00 -4.19
CA LEU A 155 -0.46 -12.44 -3.47
C LEU A 155 -1.12 -13.53 -2.63
N THR A 156 -1.42 -13.24 -1.37
CA THR A 156 -2.08 -14.16 -0.45
C THR A 156 -3.28 -13.47 0.18
N THR A 157 -4.39 -14.19 0.32
CA THR A 157 -5.60 -13.71 0.99
C THR A 157 -6.01 -14.68 2.10
N ALA A 158 -6.64 -14.13 3.14
CA ALA A 158 -7.33 -14.89 4.17
C ALA A 158 -8.34 -14.01 4.89
N LYS A 159 -9.31 -14.63 5.55
CA LYS A 159 -10.09 -13.91 6.58
C LYS A 159 -9.21 -13.58 7.77
N TRP A 160 -9.45 -12.42 8.37
CA TRP A 160 -8.70 -11.93 9.53
C TRP A 160 -9.65 -11.47 10.64
N ASP A 161 -9.37 -11.92 11.86
CA ASP A 161 -10.08 -11.47 13.06
C ASP A 161 -9.25 -10.42 13.81
N PRO A 162 -9.65 -9.14 13.85
CA PRO A 162 -8.92 -8.11 14.57
C PRO A 162 -8.98 -8.30 16.09
N ALA A 163 -9.88 -9.10 16.67
CA ALA A 163 -9.85 -9.33 18.11
C ALA A 163 -8.65 -10.18 18.53
N SER A 164 -8.34 -11.23 17.77
CA SER A 164 -7.30 -12.22 18.08
C SER A 164 -6.04 -12.09 17.20
N ASN A 165 -6.10 -11.32 16.12
CA ASN A 165 -5.17 -11.35 14.98
C ASN A 165 -5.04 -12.74 14.33
N ALA A 166 -6.04 -13.60 14.48
CA ALA A 166 -6.06 -14.90 13.82
C ALA A 166 -6.43 -14.77 12.34
N PHE A 167 -5.88 -15.67 11.53
CA PHE A 167 -6.18 -15.79 10.11
C PHE A 167 -6.88 -17.12 9.84
N GLY A 168 -7.82 -17.10 8.90
CA GLY A 168 -8.47 -18.29 8.37
C GLY A 168 -7.58 -19.08 7.40
N GLU A 169 -8.21 -19.95 6.62
CA GLU A 169 -7.53 -20.62 5.52
C GLU A 169 -7.01 -19.59 4.50
N ARG A 170 -5.85 -19.91 3.91
CA ARG A 170 -5.13 -19.03 3.00
C ARG A 170 -5.30 -19.53 1.58
N ASP A 171 -5.51 -18.60 0.67
CA ASP A 171 -5.38 -18.84 -0.76
C ASP A 171 -4.32 -17.90 -1.36
N SER A 172 -3.68 -18.31 -2.45
CA SER A 172 -2.56 -17.58 -3.04
C SER A 172 -2.56 -17.65 -4.56
N ALA A 173 -2.14 -16.57 -5.19
CA ALA A 173 -1.94 -16.48 -6.63
C ALA A 173 -0.64 -15.73 -6.96
N GLU A 174 -0.04 -16.05 -8.10
CA GLU A 174 1.13 -15.36 -8.62
C GLU A 174 0.73 -14.21 -9.56
N PHE A 175 1.56 -13.17 -9.61
CA PHE A 175 1.38 -12.05 -10.52
C PHE A 175 2.73 -11.51 -11.01
N SER A 176 2.85 -11.27 -12.31
CA SER A 176 3.96 -10.54 -12.90
C SER A 176 3.43 -9.32 -13.63
N ALA A 177 3.92 -8.14 -13.23
CA ALA A 177 3.55 -6.89 -13.87
C ALA A 177 4.13 -6.82 -15.29
N PRO A 178 3.33 -6.48 -16.32
CA PRO A 178 3.84 -6.31 -17.69
C PRO A 178 4.79 -5.11 -17.88
N TYR A 179 4.75 -4.14 -16.97
CA TYR A 179 5.60 -2.95 -16.95
C TYR A 179 5.81 -2.54 -15.49
N PRO A 180 6.97 -1.98 -15.11
CA PRO A 180 8.17 -1.76 -15.94
C PRO A 180 8.87 -3.06 -16.38
N HIS A 181 9.76 -2.96 -17.36
CA HIS A 181 10.35 -4.12 -18.04
C HIS A 181 11.69 -4.60 -17.44
N LYS A 182 12.28 -3.82 -16.54
CA LYS A 182 13.56 -4.09 -15.90
C LYS A 182 13.53 -3.59 -14.48
N ASP A 183 14.35 -4.22 -13.64
CA ASP A 183 14.51 -3.89 -12.23
C ASP A 183 13.15 -3.84 -11.54
N VAL A 184 12.25 -4.74 -11.95
CA VAL A 184 10.81 -4.60 -11.65
C VAL A 184 10.49 -5.19 -10.28
N ARG A 185 9.84 -4.38 -9.45
CA ARG A 185 9.02 -4.82 -8.32
C ARG A 185 7.60 -5.04 -8.86
N HIS A 186 7.13 -6.28 -8.85
CA HIS A 186 5.85 -6.60 -9.51
C HIS A 186 4.64 -6.09 -8.71
N ILE A 187 4.72 -6.12 -7.38
CA ILE A 187 3.73 -5.51 -6.48
C ILE A 187 4.47 -4.66 -5.44
N SER A 188 4.37 -3.35 -5.55
CA SER A 188 4.89 -2.38 -4.56
C SER A 188 3.84 -1.91 -3.57
N ASP A 189 2.55 -2.02 -3.90
CA ASP A 189 1.44 -1.99 -2.94
C ASP A 189 0.21 -2.70 -3.54
N VAL A 190 -0.75 -3.06 -2.70
CA VAL A 190 -2.05 -3.61 -3.09
C VAL A 190 -3.17 -2.92 -2.33
N LYS A 191 -4.32 -2.73 -2.98
CA LYS A 191 -5.59 -2.36 -2.34
C LYS A 191 -6.72 -3.24 -2.85
N ILE A 192 -7.66 -3.49 -1.96
CA ILE A 192 -8.87 -4.29 -2.21
C ILE A 192 -10.11 -3.40 -2.02
N SER A 193 -10.99 -3.38 -3.01
CA SER A 193 -12.26 -2.65 -2.90
C SER A 193 -13.26 -3.38 -2.00
N ALA A 194 -14.39 -2.71 -1.70
CA ALA A 194 -15.52 -3.35 -1.02
C ALA A 194 -16.14 -4.49 -1.85
N SER A 195 -16.04 -4.42 -3.18
CA SER A 195 -16.46 -5.47 -4.12
C SER A 195 -15.40 -6.55 -4.37
N GLY A 196 -14.28 -6.49 -3.64
CA GLY A 196 -13.17 -7.44 -3.71
C GLY A 196 -12.21 -7.23 -4.88
N GLU A 197 -12.37 -6.18 -5.69
CA GLU A 197 -11.45 -5.90 -6.80
C GLU A 197 -10.06 -5.50 -6.30
N LEU A 198 -9.03 -6.06 -6.93
CA LEU A 198 -7.64 -5.86 -6.54
C LEU A 198 -6.96 -4.86 -7.47
N THR A 199 -6.39 -3.81 -6.88
CA THR A 199 -5.52 -2.85 -7.55
C THR A 199 -4.12 -2.92 -6.97
N VAL A 200 -3.09 -2.96 -7.81
CA VAL A 200 -1.68 -2.95 -7.38
C VAL A 200 -0.89 -1.87 -8.09
N SER A 201 0.22 -1.44 -7.48
CA SER A 201 1.29 -0.75 -8.19
C SER A 201 2.43 -1.70 -8.49
N SER A 202 3.12 -1.44 -9.60
CA SER A 202 4.45 -1.97 -9.90
C SER A 202 5.41 -0.79 -10.07
N ALA A 203 6.69 -1.02 -9.80
CA ALA A 203 7.72 0.00 -9.92
C ALA A 203 9.04 -0.59 -10.44
N SER A 204 9.86 0.22 -11.09
CA SER A 204 11.24 -0.12 -11.42
C SER A 204 12.11 0.42 -10.30
N ASP A 205 13.12 -0.35 -9.91
CA ASP A 205 14.03 0.03 -8.85
C ASP A 205 15.46 -0.45 -9.19
N PRO A 206 16.20 0.35 -9.98
CA PRO A 206 17.61 0.07 -10.28
C PRO A 206 18.56 0.47 -9.12
N GLY A 207 18.03 0.92 -7.99
CA GLY A 207 18.77 1.47 -6.84
C GLY A 207 18.38 2.92 -6.49
N ASP A 208 19.15 3.51 -5.59
CA ASP A 208 18.80 4.74 -4.85
C ASP A 208 18.71 6.05 -5.68
N ASP A 209 19.10 6.02 -6.97
CA ASP A 209 19.12 7.20 -7.85
C ASP A 209 18.24 7.05 -9.11
N GLY A 210 17.51 5.94 -9.24
CA GLY A 210 16.62 5.69 -10.36
C GLY A 210 17.35 5.53 -11.72
N PRO A 211 16.68 5.83 -12.85
CA PRO A 211 15.33 6.38 -12.95
C PRO A 211 14.24 5.38 -12.49
N TYR A 212 13.15 5.93 -11.97
CA TYR A 212 11.97 5.16 -11.59
C TYR A 212 10.86 5.30 -12.62
N ASP A 213 10.14 4.21 -12.84
CA ASP A 213 8.93 4.14 -13.63
C ASP A 213 7.94 3.24 -12.89
N SER A 214 6.66 3.57 -12.93
CA SER A 214 5.62 2.79 -12.26
C SER A 214 4.38 2.60 -13.11
N ALA A 215 3.57 1.60 -12.77
CA ALA A 215 2.23 1.43 -13.33
C ALA A 215 1.25 0.92 -12.29
N LEU A 216 -0.04 1.19 -12.53
CA LEU A 216 -1.13 0.65 -11.74
C LEU A 216 -1.92 -0.37 -12.56
N TYR A 217 -2.36 -1.43 -11.90
CA TYR A 217 -3.11 -2.50 -12.54
C TYR A 217 -4.32 -2.92 -11.70
N GLY A 218 -5.46 -3.09 -12.37
CA GLY A 218 -6.52 -3.96 -11.89
C GLY A 218 -6.14 -5.39 -12.24
N ILE A 219 -5.85 -6.21 -11.23
CA ILE A 219 -5.24 -7.54 -11.44
C ILE A 219 -6.21 -8.70 -11.25
N GLY A 220 -7.39 -8.46 -10.71
CA GLY A 220 -8.36 -9.51 -10.44
C GLY A 220 -9.21 -9.19 -9.23
N ARG A 221 -9.58 -10.21 -8.46
CA ARG A 221 -10.44 -10.03 -7.29
C ARG A 221 -10.24 -11.09 -6.22
N VAL A 222 -10.62 -10.74 -5.00
CA VAL A 222 -10.92 -11.68 -3.93
C VAL A 222 -12.42 -11.92 -3.86
N SER A 223 -12.81 -13.18 -3.74
CA SER A 223 -14.19 -13.60 -3.47
C SER A 223 -14.25 -14.37 -2.15
N VAL A 224 -15.43 -14.41 -1.54
CA VAL A 224 -15.73 -15.30 -0.42
C VAL A 224 -16.51 -16.47 -0.97
N GLY A 225 -15.94 -17.68 -0.96
CA GLY A 225 -16.57 -18.88 -1.48
C GLY A 225 -17.72 -19.40 -0.59
N ASP A 226 -18.42 -20.44 -1.05
CA ASP A 226 -19.56 -21.06 -0.33
C ASP A 226 -19.15 -21.65 1.04
N GLY A 227 -17.87 -22.03 1.20
CA GLY A 227 -17.26 -22.44 2.47
C GLY A 227 -17.01 -21.29 3.45
N ARG A 228 -17.23 -20.04 3.00
CA ARG A 228 -16.87 -18.79 3.67
C ARG A 228 -15.37 -18.56 3.80
N ASP A 229 -14.54 -19.18 2.97
CA ASP A 229 -13.12 -18.87 2.86
C ASP A 229 -12.87 -17.81 1.79
N ALA A 230 -11.78 -17.05 1.95
CA ALA A 230 -11.39 -16.03 0.99
C ALA A 230 -10.53 -16.67 -0.10
N GLU A 231 -10.89 -16.45 -1.36
CA GLU A 231 -10.22 -16.99 -2.54
C GLU A 231 -9.73 -15.84 -3.42
N VAL A 232 -8.52 -15.95 -3.95
CA VAL A 232 -7.91 -14.93 -4.81
C VAL A 232 -7.84 -15.41 -6.25
N SER A 233 -8.33 -14.58 -7.16
CA SER A 233 -8.23 -14.82 -8.60
C SER A 233 -7.47 -13.67 -9.25
N VAL A 234 -6.40 -13.99 -9.96
CA VAL A 234 -5.61 -13.05 -10.76
C VAL A 234 -5.92 -13.28 -12.23
N SER A 235 -6.05 -12.21 -12.99
CA SER A 235 -6.34 -12.24 -14.42
C SER A 235 -5.07 -12.49 -15.23
N ASP A 236 -5.17 -13.37 -16.23
CA ASP A 236 -4.10 -13.58 -17.23
C ASP A 236 -3.82 -12.33 -18.08
N ALA A 237 -4.75 -11.37 -18.09
CA ALA A 237 -4.66 -10.12 -18.84
C ALA A 237 -4.96 -8.92 -17.92
N PRO A 238 -4.04 -8.55 -17.01
CA PRO A 238 -4.26 -7.46 -16.05
C PRO A 238 -4.53 -6.14 -16.77
N HIS A 239 -5.51 -5.39 -16.26
CA HIS A 239 -5.92 -4.13 -16.86
C HIS A 239 -5.06 -2.99 -16.33
N ARG A 240 -4.17 -2.44 -17.18
CA ARG A 240 -3.35 -1.29 -16.83
C ARG A 240 -4.21 -0.02 -16.70
N LEU A 241 -4.20 0.56 -15.51
CA LEU A 241 -4.98 1.75 -15.16
C LEU A 241 -4.21 3.04 -15.45
N ALA A 242 -2.90 3.05 -15.16
CA ALA A 242 -2.04 4.23 -15.27
C ALA A 242 -0.56 3.83 -15.41
N THR A 243 0.26 4.77 -15.88
CA THR A 243 1.73 4.72 -15.90
C THR A 243 2.28 6.04 -15.40
N PHE A 244 3.38 6.01 -14.65
CA PHE A 244 4.03 7.20 -14.10
C PHE A 244 5.52 7.12 -14.37
N SER A 245 6.06 8.10 -15.09
CA SER A 245 7.50 8.21 -15.31
C SER A 245 8.16 9.12 -14.30
N GLY A 246 9.38 8.75 -13.90
CA GLY A 246 10.19 9.46 -12.92
C GLY A 246 9.76 9.25 -11.47
N HIS A 247 8.85 8.31 -11.19
CA HIS A 247 8.34 8.06 -9.85
C HIS A 247 8.19 6.57 -9.53
N LYS A 248 8.56 6.21 -8.30
CA LYS A 248 8.42 4.89 -7.67
C LYS A 248 7.15 4.89 -6.82
N VAL A 249 6.02 4.49 -7.40
CA VAL A 249 4.71 4.50 -6.73
C VAL A 249 4.59 3.28 -5.82
N GLU A 250 4.86 3.50 -4.53
CA GLU A 250 4.87 2.44 -3.52
C GLU A 250 3.68 2.49 -2.57
N ALA A 251 2.79 3.48 -2.72
CA ALA A 251 1.67 3.59 -1.81
C ALA A 251 0.38 4.01 -2.51
N LEU A 252 -0.68 3.27 -2.26
CA LEU A 252 -2.02 3.52 -2.79
C LEU A 252 -2.98 3.77 -1.62
N ALA A 253 -3.94 4.67 -1.76
CA ALA A 253 -5.06 4.74 -0.85
C ALA A 253 -6.33 5.17 -1.57
N CYS A 254 -7.40 4.39 -1.40
CA CYS A 254 -8.67 4.71 -2.03
C CYS A 254 -9.56 5.57 -1.15
N LEU A 255 -10.23 6.54 -1.77
CA LEU A 255 -11.30 7.26 -1.09
C LEU A 255 -12.54 6.36 -1.07
N PRO A 256 -13.14 6.10 0.11
CA PRO A 256 -14.31 5.23 0.21
C PRO A 256 -15.44 5.64 -0.75
N GLY A 257 -15.95 4.67 -1.52
CA GLY A 257 -17.04 4.87 -2.48
C GLY A 257 -16.70 5.80 -3.65
N SER A 258 -15.42 6.02 -3.93
CA SER A 258 -14.95 6.88 -5.01
C SER A 258 -14.04 6.12 -5.98
N ARG A 259 -13.95 6.64 -7.22
CA ARG A 259 -12.90 6.24 -8.17
C ARG A 259 -11.59 6.98 -7.92
N GLU A 260 -11.61 8.01 -7.10
CA GLU A 260 -10.43 8.79 -6.72
C GLU A 260 -9.68 8.12 -5.57
N GLY A 261 -8.36 8.28 -5.60
CA GLY A 261 -7.45 7.84 -4.56
C GLY A 261 -6.28 8.80 -4.43
N ILE A 262 -5.37 8.45 -3.54
CA ILE A 262 -4.09 9.11 -3.32
C ILE A 262 -2.98 8.11 -3.60
N LEU A 263 -1.94 8.59 -4.26
CA LEU A 263 -0.69 7.90 -4.52
C LEU A 263 0.39 8.51 -3.64
N GLY A 264 1.29 7.67 -3.13
CA GLY A 264 2.54 8.07 -2.50
C GLY A 264 3.74 7.47 -3.24
N THR A 265 4.86 8.18 -3.23
CA THR A 265 6.11 7.72 -3.82
C THR A 265 7.22 7.62 -2.79
N ASP A 266 8.12 6.68 -3.05
CA ASP A 266 9.41 6.57 -2.39
C ASP A 266 10.50 6.61 -3.46
N ASP A 267 10.82 7.82 -3.90
CA ASP A 267 11.79 8.08 -4.97
C ASP A 267 13.24 8.08 -4.41
N GLU A 268 13.48 7.31 -3.35
CA GLU A 268 14.79 7.11 -2.71
C GLU A 268 15.48 8.46 -2.41
N ASN A 269 16.66 8.73 -2.97
CA ASN A 269 17.42 9.95 -2.73
C ASN A 269 16.65 11.24 -3.09
N ASP A 270 15.68 11.19 -3.99
CA ASP A 270 14.87 12.36 -4.35
C ASP A 270 13.77 12.66 -3.30
N GLY A 271 13.46 11.68 -2.45
CA GLY A 271 12.50 11.76 -1.35
C GLY A 271 11.14 11.20 -1.71
N GLY A 272 10.07 11.87 -1.28
CA GLY A 272 8.72 11.37 -1.49
C GLY A 272 7.79 12.46 -2.03
N SER A 273 6.79 12.01 -2.78
CA SER A 273 5.72 12.83 -3.33
C SER A 273 4.35 12.21 -3.09
N ILE A 274 3.31 13.02 -3.17
CA ILE A 274 1.91 12.61 -3.04
C ILE A 274 1.07 13.23 -4.15
N ALA A 275 0.12 12.48 -4.71
CA ALA A 275 -0.78 12.99 -5.75
C ALA A 275 -2.17 12.35 -5.66
N ALA A 276 -3.19 13.08 -6.12
CA ALA A 276 -4.51 12.50 -6.35
C ALA A 276 -4.59 11.89 -7.76
N ALA A 277 -5.24 10.73 -7.87
CA ALA A 277 -5.42 10.04 -9.14
C ALA A 277 -6.73 9.23 -9.17
N GLY A 278 -7.23 8.93 -10.36
CA GLY A 278 -8.39 8.06 -10.56
C GLY A 278 -7.96 6.62 -10.83
N PHE A 279 -8.00 5.76 -9.82
CA PHE A 279 -7.61 4.34 -9.95
C PHE A 279 -8.44 3.39 -9.08
N CYS A 280 -9.33 3.91 -8.25
CA CYS A 280 -10.06 3.11 -7.28
C CYS A 280 -11.33 2.50 -7.88
N SER A 281 -11.69 1.33 -7.36
CA SER A 281 -12.96 0.67 -7.62
C SER A 281 -13.91 0.91 -6.45
N PRO A 282 -14.99 1.69 -6.64
CA PRO A 282 -15.98 1.94 -5.59
C PRO A 282 -16.82 0.70 -5.23
#